data_AF-A0A183G844-F1
#
_entry.id   AF-A0A183G844-F1
#
_cell.length_a   1.000
_cell.length_b   1.000
_cell.length_c   1.000
_cell.angle_alpha   90.00
_cell.angle_beta   90.00
_cell.angle_gamma   90.00
#
_symmetry.space_group_name_H-M   'P 1'
#
loop_
_entity.id
_entity.type
_entity.pdbx_description
1 polymer ?
#
loop_
_entity_poly.entity_id
_entity_poly.type
_entity_poly.pdbx_seq_one_letter_code
_entity_poly.pdbx_strand_id
1 'polypeptide(L)'
;MFVTLCYFLFHVPVIIGNPLLYLLRTIGRIGFLITKSTLKFLSKLLPNVIGNFMAKICRSRRRRLWSEIAVFLAVVSRPLNGCQDVDIYDHQIQSCRQTAEGELCSVDTSEVLKINPFKQEVCLRLHNNSTSLMEVRLQWKNLELICERETSTFSRSTRYELLDSKTCLHAGSCTGQKCGAVNRTSRIMELHKANDYPRVTECVESCGGPGCDRFYPSSGCPFYRIFLVPNDDAVYEFFRCARWREIVYLQMTVSGHSASSNVHKFYVKPNQPKRIPPFTITLSSLSIPPTPFLSSRFLTDGTRTAIAPLNYLPPLRCSTWEHASNLTCNVTEDCKCSPAEVKILCDCKDVNLTSHILDLNHRLPILRPNMELRTHHEQVISRILHSPTAEFILKTKGQFHTISLSSDAVCTIQNTQCIGCYNCAKGVRANITCTSSTQRETAEIRCGNEAFTVPCSSQGSQSKLRFVSSKAWFHANCSVQCGSARHHFEIVGILSMSSEELEERLKRELLRKISFVERSTARPTEPVIQQRLRFYGEKCH
;
A
#
# COMPACT_ATOMS: atom_id res chain seq x y z
N MET A 1 71.09 23.56 53.06
CA MET A 1 72.08 24.18 52.15
C MET A 1 72.73 25.37 52.86
N PHE A 2 73.52 25.12 53.92
CA PHE A 2 74.16 26.20 54.70
C PHE A 2 75.47 25.80 55.42
N VAL A 3 75.96 24.57 55.22
CA VAL A 3 77.24 24.11 55.84
C VAL A 3 78.31 23.80 54.78
N THR A 4 77.94 23.78 53.50
CA THR A 4 78.89 23.73 52.38
C THR A 4 79.64 25.05 52.14
N LEU A 5 79.29 26.13 52.84
CA LEU A 5 79.91 27.45 52.63
C LEU A 5 81.14 27.70 53.52
N CYS A 6 81.35 26.94 54.61
CA CYS A 6 82.42 27.22 55.57
C CYS A 6 83.70 26.38 55.38
N TYR A 7 83.69 25.37 54.50
CA TYR A 7 84.86 24.50 54.28
C TYR A 7 85.76 24.93 53.10
N PHE A 8 85.35 25.94 52.32
CA PHE A 8 86.18 26.52 51.25
C PHE A 8 87.23 27.53 51.74
N LEU A 9 87.27 27.83 53.04
CA LEU A 9 88.10 28.90 53.61
C LEU A 9 89.47 28.46 54.18
N PHE A 10 89.78 27.16 54.27
CA PHE A 10 91.10 26.72 54.76
C PHE A 10 91.69 25.59 53.92
N HIS A 11 92.69 25.98 53.14
CA HIS A 11 93.51 25.13 52.29
C HIS A 11 94.53 24.38 53.17
N VAL A 12 94.27 23.11 53.50
CA VAL A 12 95.28 22.21 54.10
C VAL A 12 95.33 20.92 53.29
N PRO A 13 96.36 20.68 52.47
CA PRO A 13 96.51 19.44 51.73
C PRO A 13 97.03 18.34 52.66
N VAL A 14 96.17 17.41 53.06
CA VAL A 14 96.58 16.17 53.72
C VAL A 14 96.87 15.11 52.65
N ILE A 15 98.16 14.78 52.55
CA ILE A 15 98.71 13.74 51.66
C ILE A 15 98.32 12.38 52.25
N ILE A 16 97.30 11.73 51.69
CA ILE A 16 96.91 10.36 52.04
C ILE A 16 97.72 9.39 51.17
N GLY A 17 98.61 8.65 51.84
CA GLY A 17 99.58 7.76 51.23
C GLY A 17 99.00 6.50 50.56
N ASN A 18 99.92 5.80 49.88
CA ASN A 18 99.73 4.69 48.94
C ASN A 18 98.98 3.41 49.38
N PRO A 19 98.64 3.10 50.65
CA PRO A 19 97.87 1.90 50.95
C PRO A 19 96.40 1.97 50.47
N LEU A 20 95.81 3.17 50.42
CA LEU A 20 94.40 3.34 50.05
C LEU A 20 94.15 3.13 48.54
N LEU A 21 95.14 3.45 47.70
CA LEU A 21 95.09 3.29 46.24
C LEU A 21 95.07 1.82 45.80
N TYR A 22 95.68 0.91 46.59
CA TYR A 22 95.65 -0.52 46.29
C TYR A 22 94.28 -1.14 46.60
N LEU A 23 93.65 -0.74 47.71
CA LEU A 23 92.30 -1.15 48.09
C LEU A 23 91.24 -0.67 47.08
N LEU A 24 91.38 0.56 46.58
CA LEU A 24 90.51 1.10 45.52
C LEU A 24 90.67 0.36 44.18
N ARG A 25 91.89 -0.09 43.83
CA ARG A 25 92.13 -0.87 42.60
C ARG A 25 91.53 -2.27 42.66
N THR A 26 91.59 -2.94 43.81
CA THR A 26 91.00 -4.27 43.97
C THR A 26 89.48 -4.22 43.97
N ILE A 27 88.88 -3.23 44.65
CA ILE A 27 87.42 -3.02 44.66
C ILE A 27 86.93 -2.63 43.25
N GLY A 28 87.68 -1.80 42.52
CA GLY A 28 87.35 -1.43 41.14
C GLY A 28 87.33 -2.61 40.16
N ARG A 29 88.27 -3.57 40.29
CA ARG A 29 88.29 -4.76 39.43
C ARG A 29 87.14 -5.73 39.70
N ILE A 30 86.76 -5.90 40.97
CA ILE A 30 85.61 -6.73 41.36
C ILE A 30 84.29 -6.07 40.88
N GLY A 31 84.16 -4.74 41.06
CA GLY A 31 83.01 -3.98 40.55
C GLY A 31 82.86 -4.07 39.02
N PHE A 32 83.97 -4.03 38.28
CA PHE A 32 83.96 -4.15 36.82
C PHE A 32 83.49 -5.53 36.32
N LEU A 33 83.82 -6.61 37.04
CA LEU A 33 83.39 -7.96 36.68
C LEU A 33 81.89 -8.19 36.95
N ILE A 34 81.39 -7.67 38.07
CA ILE A 34 79.96 -7.76 38.43
C ILE A 34 79.12 -6.94 37.44
N THR A 35 79.54 -5.71 37.12
CA THR A 35 78.85 -4.86 36.13
C THR A 35 78.86 -5.45 34.72
N LYS A 36 79.95 -6.08 34.28
CA LYS A 36 80.00 -6.74 32.96
C LYS A 36 79.08 -7.97 32.88
N SER A 37 78.89 -8.68 33.99
CA SER A 37 77.99 -9.84 34.08
C SER A 37 76.51 -9.41 34.06
N THR A 38 76.16 -8.38 34.84
CA THR A 38 74.79 -7.84 34.86
C THR A 38 74.42 -7.15 33.55
N LEU A 39 75.35 -6.46 32.89
CA LEU A 39 75.10 -5.83 31.57
C LEU A 39 74.85 -6.87 30.46
N LYS A 40 75.54 -8.01 30.48
CA LYS A 40 75.31 -9.12 29.53
C LYS A 40 73.98 -9.84 29.76
N PHE A 41 73.51 -9.88 31.01
CA PHE A 41 72.22 -10.48 31.35
C PHE A 41 71.05 -9.55 30.96
N LEU A 42 71.18 -8.23 31.23
CA LEU A 42 70.23 -7.20 30.79
C LEU A 42 70.18 -7.06 29.26
N SER A 43 71.32 -7.16 28.56
CA SER A 43 71.35 -7.05 27.09
C SER A 43 70.68 -8.23 26.37
N LYS A 44 70.49 -9.37 27.03
CA LYS A 44 69.75 -10.53 26.49
C LYS A 44 68.25 -10.48 26.78
N LEU A 45 67.80 -9.77 27.81
CA LEU A 45 66.38 -9.65 28.18
C LEU A 45 65.68 -8.45 27.52
N LEU A 46 66.40 -7.36 27.21
CA LEU A 46 65.81 -6.17 26.57
C LEU A 46 65.24 -6.37 25.14
N PRO A 47 65.86 -7.16 24.23
CA PRO A 47 65.36 -7.28 22.86
C PRO A 47 64.01 -7.99 22.77
N ASN A 48 63.73 -8.96 23.65
CA ASN A 48 62.52 -9.78 23.60
C ASN A 48 61.30 -9.12 24.24
N VAL A 49 61.49 -8.24 25.23
CA VAL A 49 60.37 -7.53 25.89
C VAL A 49 60.02 -6.26 25.12
N ILE A 50 61.02 -5.48 24.65
CA ILE A 50 60.78 -4.24 23.91
C ILE A 50 60.33 -4.51 22.47
N GLY A 51 60.84 -5.57 21.81
CA GLY A 51 60.38 -5.96 20.48
C GLY A 51 58.91 -6.36 20.46
N ASN A 52 58.45 -7.11 21.45
CA ASN A 52 57.04 -7.51 21.58
C ASN A 52 56.13 -6.37 22.07
N PHE A 53 56.63 -5.41 22.86
CA PHE A 53 55.86 -4.26 23.31
C PHE A 53 55.75 -3.17 22.23
N MET A 54 56.84 -2.89 21.49
CA MET A 54 56.86 -1.94 20.36
C MET A 54 56.11 -2.48 19.13
N ALA A 55 56.13 -3.79 18.86
CA ALA A 55 55.28 -4.37 17.82
C ALA A 55 53.77 -4.28 18.16
N LYS A 56 53.41 -4.32 19.45
CA LYS A 56 52.03 -4.12 19.93
C LYS A 56 51.62 -2.64 19.94
N ILE A 57 52.54 -1.73 20.28
CA ILE A 57 52.31 -0.27 20.31
C ILE A 57 52.34 0.35 18.90
N CYS A 58 53.23 -0.05 17.99
CA CYS A 58 53.23 0.44 16.60
C CYS A 58 52.04 -0.07 15.78
N ARG A 59 51.50 -1.27 16.06
CA ARG A 59 50.22 -1.71 15.46
C ARG A 59 49.01 -0.96 16.04
N SER A 60 49.06 -0.57 17.32
CA SER A 60 47.98 0.17 17.99
C SER A 60 47.94 1.66 17.58
N ARG A 61 49.09 2.34 17.49
CA ARG A 61 49.17 3.78 17.17
C ARG A 61 48.94 4.06 15.68
N ARG A 62 49.34 3.15 14.78
CA ARG A 62 49.00 3.24 13.34
C ARG A 62 47.51 3.01 13.11
N ARG A 63 46.84 2.11 13.85
CA ARG A 63 45.38 1.97 13.77
C ARG A 63 44.62 3.19 14.31
N ARG A 64 45.12 3.83 15.37
CA ARG A 64 44.48 5.05 15.92
C ARG A 64 44.57 6.25 14.99
N LEU A 65 45.70 6.47 14.32
CA LEU A 65 45.81 7.58 13.36
C LEU A 65 44.88 7.38 12.16
N TRP A 66 44.78 6.15 11.65
CA TRP A 66 43.86 5.82 10.55
C TRP A 66 42.40 5.81 10.99
N SER A 67 42.08 5.47 12.25
CA SER A 67 40.71 5.59 12.76
C SER A 67 40.31 7.05 12.96
N GLU A 68 41.20 7.89 13.50
CA GLU A 68 40.95 9.34 13.63
C GLU A 68 40.81 10.00 12.25
N ILE A 69 41.68 9.65 11.28
CA ILE A 69 41.56 10.14 9.89
C ILE A 69 40.29 9.60 9.22
N ALA A 70 39.88 8.35 9.46
CA ALA A 70 38.63 7.79 8.93
C ALA A 70 37.39 8.43 9.56
N VAL A 71 37.42 8.74 10.87
CA VAL A 71 36.37 9.48 11.55
C VAL A 71 36.33 10.93 11.04
N PHE A 72 37.48 11.57 10.85
CA PHE A 72 37.56 12.92 10.30
C PHE A 72 37.10 12.98 8.83
N LEU A 73 37.45 11.98 8.00
CA LEU A 73 36.94 11.83 6.63
C LEU A 73 35.44 11.52 6.58
N ALA A 74 34.92 10.73 7.51
CA ALA A 74 33.48 10.45 7.62
C ALA A 74 32.67 11.64 8.18
N VAL A 75 33.30 12.52 8.97
CA VAL A 75 32.69 13.76 9.47
C VAL A 75 32.76 14.88 8.43
N VAL A 76 33.76 14.87 7.53
CA VAL A 76 33.93 15.85 6.44
C VAL A 76 33.24 15.40 5.14
N SER A 77 32.85 14.14 5.00
CA SER A 77 32.00 13.71 3.89
C SER A 77 30.63 14.38 4.03
N ARG A 78 30.44 15.46 3.27
CA ARG A 78 29.11 16.05 3.05
C ARG A 78 28.16 14.91 2.64
N PRO A 79 26.89 14.93 3.07
CA PRO A 79 25.92 13.98 2.56
C PRO A 79 25.77 14.23 1.06
N LEU A 80 26.47 13.43 0.26
CA LEU A 80 26.15 13.25 -1.15
C LEU A 80 24.86 12.45 -1.17
N ASN A 81 23.76 13.19 -1.21
CA ASN A 81 22.48 12.63 -1.63
C ASN A 81 22.52 12.64 -3.16
N GLY A 82 22.57 11.48 -3.78
CA GLY A 82 22.42 11.37 -5.22
C GLY A 82 21.00 11.63 -5.70
N CYS A 83 20.88 11.85 -7.00
CA CYS A 83 19.62 12.05 -7.70
C CYS A 83 19.50 11.09 -8.89
N GLN A 84 18.27 10.77 -9.29
CA GLN A 84 18.00 9.89 -10.41
C GLN A 84 18.26 10.60 -11.75
N ASP A 85 18.58 9.81 -12.77
CA ASP A 85 18.78 10.30 -14.14
C ASP A 85 17.42 10.45 -14.86
N VAL A 86 17.04 11.68 -15.19
CA VAL A 86 15.72 12.03 -15.74
C VAL A 86 15.88 12.79 -17.05
N ASP A 87 15.00 12.51 -18.01
CA ASP A 87 14.97 13.23 -19.29
C ASP A 87 14.50 14.67 -19.06
N ILE A 88 15.35 15.62 -19.44
CA ILE A 88 15.13 17.06 -19.31
C ILE A 88 15.30 17.68 -20.69
N TYR A 89 14.36 18.54 -21.08
CA TYR A 89 14.46 19.34 -22.29
C TYR A 89 14.51 20.81 -21.93
N ASP A 90 15.62 21.47 -22.27
CA ASP A 90 15.82 22.91 -22.08
C ASP A 90 15.18 23.69 -23.24
N HIS A 91 14.51 24.78 -22.89
CA HIS A 91 13.92 25.72 -23.82
C HIS A 91 14.01 27.15 -23.28
N GLN A 92 14.43 28.09 -24.12
CA GLN A 92 14.44 29.53 -23.81
C GLN A 92 13.17 30.20 -24.36
N ILE A 93 12.42 30.89 -23.51
CA ILE A 93 11.17 31.57 -23.88
C ILE A 93 11.38 33.08 -23.74
N GLN A 94 11.13 33.84 -24.80
CA GLN A 94 11.04 35.29 -24.72
C GLN A 94 9.61 35.69 -24.29
N SER A 95 9.46 36.20 -23.08
CA SER A 95 8.19 36.69 -22.54
C SER A 95 8.12 38.21 -22.66
N CYS A 96 7.24 38.71 -23.52
CA CYS A 96 6.99 40.14 -23.69
C CYS A 96 5.71 40.59 -22.97
N ARG A 97 5.77 41.74 -22.30
CA ARG A 97 4.61 42.41 -21.72
C ARG A 97 4.44 43.78 -22.37
N GLN A 98 3.21 44.07 -22.80
CA GLN A 98 2.86 45.37 -23.32
C GLN A 98 2.65 46.35 -22.15
N THR A 99 3.41 47.43 -22.13
CA THR A 99 3.26 48.55 -21.20
C THR A 99 2.83 49.80 -21.97
N ALA A 100 2.45 50.87 -21.26
CA ALA A 100 2.07 52.13 -21.90
C ALA A 100 3.22 52.79 -22.70
N GLU A 101 4.47 52.39 -22.45
CA GLU A 101 5.69 52.94 -23.04
C GLU A 101 6.31 52.03 -24.11
N GLY A 102 5.71 50.87 -24.41
CA GLY A 102 6.18 49.92 -25.41
C GLY A 102 6.10 48.46 -24.98
N GLU A 103 6.93 47.60 -25.59
CA GLU A 103 7.01 46.18 -25.25
C GLU A 103 8.26 45.92 -24.39
N LEU A 104 8.05 45.42 -23.17
CA LEU A 104 9.13 44.96 -22.29
C LEU A 104 9.26 43.44 -22.43
N CYS A 105 10.31 42.99 -23.12
CA CYS A 105 10.63 41.57 -23.29
C CYS A 105 11.73 41.11 -22.34
N SER A 106 11.54 39.96 -21.69
CA SER A 106 12.58 39.26 -20.94
C SER A 106 12.75 37.83 -21.46
N VAL A 107 13.99 37.34 -21.49
CA VAL A 107 14.27 35.92 -21.77
C VAL A 107 14.18 35.15 -20.46
N ASP A 108 13.29 34.16 -20.45
CA ASP A 108 13.02 33.28 -19.32
C ASP A 108 13.45 31.84 -19.68
N THR A 109 14.01 31.12 -18.71
CA THR A 109 14.43 29.73 -18.87
C THR A 109 13.27 28.80 -18.50
N SER A 110 13.00 27.80 -19.35
CA SER A 110 11.88 26.87 -19.19
C SER A 110 12.32 25.43 -19.42
N GLU A 111 12.33 24.63 -18.36
CA GLU A 111 12.72 23.22 -18.39
C GLU A 111 11.51 22.30 -18.42
N VAL A 112 11.49 21.34 -19.34
CA VAL A 112 10.49 20.26 -19.36
C VAL A 112 11.06 19.02 -18.67
N LEU A 113 10.43 18.62 -17.56
CA LEU A 113 10.88 17.57 -16.66
C LEU A 113 9.93 16.36 -16.74
N LYS A 114 10.46 15.17 -17.07
CA LYS A 114 9.70 13.92 -17.14
C LYS A 114 9.83 13.09 -15.86
N ILE A 115 9.13 13.50 -14.79
CA ILE A 115 9.16 12.84 -13.47
C ILE A 115 7.89 12.01 -13.29
N ASN A 116 8.01 10.82 -12.69
CA ASN A 116 6.86 9.95 -12.41
C ASN A 116 7.13 9.09 -11.14
N PRO A 117 6.22 8.19 -10.71
CA PRO A 117 6.47 7.32 -9.56
C PRO A 117 7.69 6.40 -9.69
N PHE A 118 8.21 6.21 -10.90
CA PHE A 118 9.42 5.43 -11.16
C PHE A 118 10.70 6.30 -11.08
N LYS A 119 10.75 7.39 -11.84
CA LYS A 119 11.75 8.45 -11.74
C LYS A 119 11.21 9.56 -10.85
N GLN A 120 11.35 9.41 -9.54
CA GLN A 120 10.70 10.26 -8.54
C GLN A 120 11.41 11.57 -8.30
N GLU A 121 12.70 11.68 -8.59
CA GLU A 121 13.46 12.87 -8.29
C GLU A 121 14.32 13.35 -9.45
N VAL A 122 14.40 14.67 -9.60
CA VAL A 122 15.30 15.34 -10.53
C VAL A 122 16.06 16.43 -9.79
N CYS A 123 17.33 16.60 -10.13
CA CYS A 123 18.20 17.63 -9.58
C CYS A 123 18.79 18.46 -10.71
N LEU A 124 18.46 19.75 -10.69
CA LEU A 124 18.85 20.73 -11.70
C LEU A 124 19.79 21.74 -11.05
N ARG A 125 20.93 21.98 -11.70
CA ARG A 125 21.83 23.07 -11.33
C ARG A 125 21.74 24.17 -12.38
N LEU A 126 21.38 25.37 -11.93
CA LEU A 126 21.26 26.57 -12.76
C LEU A 126 22.55 27.38 -12.70
N HIS A 127 23.16 27.58 -13.86
CA HIS A 127 24.39 28.35 -14.03
C HIS A 127 24.13 29.67 -14.76
N ASN A 128 24.89 30.71 -14.39
CA ASN A 128 25.03 31.92 -15.17
C ASN A 128 26.52 32.24 -15.31
N ASN A 129 27.01 32.38 -16.55
CA ASN A 129 28.40 32.72 -16.87
C ASN A 129 29.43 31.97 -16.01
N SER A 130 29.34 30.63 -15.98
CA SER A 130 30.18 29.66 -15.24
C SER A 130 30.00 29.56 -13.71
N THR A 131 29.25 30.44 -13.06
CA THR A 131 28.95 30.32 -11.61
C THR A 131 27.64 29.55 -11.37
N SER A 132 27.66 28.55 -10.48
CA SER A 132 26.44 27.86 -10.04
C SER A 132 25.68 28.76 -9.06
N LEU A 133 24.49 29.22 -9.44
CA LEU A 133 23.71 30.12 -8.61
C LEU A 133 22.79 29.35 -7.66
N MET A 134 22.13 28.30 -8.18
CA MET A 134 21.08 27.58 -7.46
C MET A 134 21.03 26.11 -7.88
N GLU A 135 20.73 25.24 -6.92
CA GLU A 135 20.40 23.84 -7.12
C GLU A 135 18.94 23.60 -6.72
N VAL A 136 18.17 23.01 -7.64
CA VAL A 136 16.74 22.72 -7.48
C VAL A 136 16.57 21.22 -7.53
N ARG A 137 16.10 20.65 -6.42
CA ARG A 137 15.71 19.25 -6.32
C ARG A 137 14.19 19.16 -6.28
N LEU A 138 13.59 18.58 -7.30
CA LEU A 138 12.15 18.35 -7.37
C LEU A 138 11.86 16.87 -7.18
N GLN A 139 10.98 16.55 -6.24
CA GLN A 139 10.64 15.17 -5.86
C GLN A 139 9.12 14.94 -5.94
N TRP A 140 8.74 13.91 -6.69
CA TRP A 140 7.41 13.32 -6.73
C TRP A 140 7.11 12.57 -5.42
N LYS A 141 5.98 12.88 -4.79
CA LYS A 141 5.53 12.17 -3.58
C LYS A 141 4.42 11.16 -3.87
N ASN A 142 3.39 11.58 -4.59
CA ASN A 142 2.24 10.76 -4.94
C ASN A 142 1.34 11.46 -5.97
N LEU A 143 0.67 10.63 -6.77
CA LEU A 143 -0.52 11.01 -7.52
C LEU A 143 -1.74 10.48 -6.78
N GLU A 144 -2.61 11.40 -6.39
CA GLU A 144 -3.91 11.10 -5.81
C GLU A 144 -5.02 11.50 -6.77
N LEU A 145 -6.00 10.62 -6.87
CA LEU A 145 -7.23 10.82 -7.61
C LEU A 145 -8.33 10.93 -6.57
N ILE A 146 -8.97 12.10 -6.49
CA ILE A 146 -10.05 12.35 -5.54
C ILE A 146 -11.38 12.11 -6.26
N CYS A 147 -12.20 11.21 -5.73
CA CYS A 147 -13.52 10.91 -6.25
C CYS A 147 -14.45 12.11 -6.08
N GLU A 148 -14.99 12.62 -7.18
CA GLU A 148 -16.15 13.51 -7.14
C GLU A 148 -17.41 12.65 -7.23
N ARG A 149 -17.97 12.39 -6.06
CA ARG A 149 -19.08 11.45 -5.88
C ARG A 149 -20.36 11.97 -6.56
N GLU A 150 -21.07 11.03 -7.15
CA GLU A 150 -22.43 11.19 -7.69
C GLU A 150 -23.28 10.06 -7.10
N THR A 151 -24.22 10.44 -6.25
CA THR A 151 -25.13 9.50 -5.59
C THR A 151 -26.09 8.92 -6.61
N SER A 152 -26.18 7.59 -6.63
CA SER A 152 -27.09 6.86 -7.51
C SER A 152 -28.43 6.59 -6.84
N THR A 153 -28.44 6.05 -5.62
CA THR A 153 -29.66 5.78 -4.86
C THR A 153 -29.34 5.54 -3.39
N PHE A 154 -30.31 5.84 -2.53
CA PHE A 154 -30.29 5.42 -1.14
C PHE A 154 -31.13 4.15 -0.96
N SER A 155 -30.73 3.31 -0.01
CA SER A 155 -31.42 2.06 0.29
C SER A 155 -31.21 1.62 1.73
N ARG A 156 -31.74 0.44 2.07
CA ARG A 156 -31.63 -0.23 3.36
C ARG A 156 -31.17 -1.65 3.15
N SER A 157 -30.44 -2.21 4.12
CA SER A 157 -30.20 -3.65 4.17
C SER A 157 -31.52 -4.31 4.52
N THR A 158 -32.12 -5.05 3.58
CA THR A 158 -33.40 -5.74 3.80
C THR A 158 -33.29 -7.20 3.42
N ARG A 159 -34.20 -8.00 3.99
CA ARG A 159 -34.48 -9.37 3.54
C ARG A 159 -35.93 -9.47 3.09
N TYR A 160 -36.18 -10.40 2.19
CA TYR A 160 -37.53 -10.72 1.74
C TYR A 160 -38.23 -11.63 2.73
N GLU A 161 -39.49 -11.32 3.02
CA GLU A 161 -40.41 -12.19 3.71
C GLU A 161 -41.68 -12.33 2.85
N LEU A 162 -42.32 -13.50 2.93
CA LEU A 162 -43.51 -13.83 2.15
C LEU A 162 -44.68 -14.10 3.09
N LEU A 163 -45.82 -13.48 2.79
CA LEU A 163 -47.08 -13.79 3.45
C LEU A 163 -48.14 -14.06 2.38
N ASP A 164 -48.80 -15.20 2.48
CA ASP A 164 -49.80 -15.66 1.52
C ASP A 164 -51.09 -16.12 2.21
N SER A 165 -52.21 -15.99 1.50
CA SER A 165 -53.52 -16.45 1.96
C SER A 165 -54.41 -16.73 0.75
N LYS A 166 -55.05 -17.91 0.75
CA LYS A 166 -55.96 -18.34 -0.32
C LYS A 166 -57.41 -18.28 0.14
N THR A 167 -58.23 -17.48 -0.53
CA THR A 167 -59.68 -17.40 -0.29
C THR A 167 -60.51 -17.96 -1.45
N CYS A 168 -61.73 -18.40 -1.14
CA CYS A 168 -62.71 -18.86 -2.14
C CYS A 168 -63.31 -17.66 -2.85
N LEU A 169 -63.89 -17.89 -4.03
CA LEU A 169 -64.82 -16.93 -4.62
C LEU A 169 -65.93 -16.56 -3.62
N HIS A 170 -66.25 -15.27 -3.55
CA HIS A 170 -67.21 -14.65 -2.61
C HIS A 170 -66.78 -14.66 -1.13
N ALA A 171 -65.55 -15.08 -0.81
CA ALA A 171 -65.01 -15.04 0.55
C ALA A 171 -63.89 -14.01 0.68
N GLY A 172 -63.98 -13.19 1.72
CA GLY A 172 -62.98 -12.16 2.01
C GLY A 172 -62.82 -11.18 0.85
N SER A 173 -61.56 -10.93 0.47
CA SER A 173 -61.18 -10.00 -0.60
C SER A 173 -61.33 -10.58 -2.01
N CYS A 174 -61.73 -11.86 -2.17
CA CYS A 174 -61.93 -12.52 -3.47
C CYS A 174 -63.38 -12.35 -3.96
N THR A 175 -63.71 -11.14 -4.42
CA THR A 175 -65.03 -10.77 -4.94
C THR A 175 -64.94 -10.07 -6.30
N GLY A 176 -66.04 -10.03 -7.06
CA GLY A 176 -66.09 -9.33 -8.35
C GLY A 176 -65.08 -9.85 -9.37
N GLN A 177 -64.13 -9.00 -9.78
CA GLN A 177 -63.08 -9.31 -10.76
C GLN A 177 -61.89 -10.12 -10.19
N LYS A 178 -62.00 -10.66 -8.97
CA LYS A 178 -61.00 -11.55 -8.36
C LYS A 178 -59.60 -10.91 -8.33
N CYS A 179 -58.57 -11.58 -8.86
CA CYS A 179 -57.20 -11.07 -8.95
C CYS A 179 -57.07 -9.85 -9.87
N GLY A 180 -57.99 -9.65 -10.82
CA GLY A 180 -57.96 -8.50 -11.73
C GLY A 180 -58.16 -7.15 -11.04
N ALA A 181 -58.75 -7.14 -9.83
CA ALA A 181 -58.91 -5.94 -9.02
C ALA A 181 -57.71 -5.64 -8.10
N VAL A 182 -56.71 -6.54 -8.05
CA VAL A 182 -55.57 -6.44 -7.13
C VAL A 182 -54.40 -5.73 -7.81
N ASN A 183 -54.05 -4.57 -7.26
CA ASN A 183 -52.86 -3.82 -7.65
C ASN A 183 -51.70 -4.05 -6.65
N ARG A 184 -50.48 -3.71 -7.07
CA ARG A 184 -49.25 -3.87 -6.27
C ARG A 184 -49.27 -3.17 -4.91
N THR A 185 -50.04 -2.09 -4.78
CA THR A 185 -50.20 -1.29 -3.55
C THR A 185 -51.45 -1.66 -2.73
N SER A 186 -52.29 -2.56 -3.24
CA SER A 186 -53.57 -2.94 -2.62
C SER A 186 -53.39 -3.43 -1.19
N ARG A 187 -54.36 -3.10 -0.33
CA ARG A 187 -54.39 -3.53 1.07
C ARG A 187 -55.41 -4.64 1.23
N ILE A 188 -54.92 -5.86 1.37
CA ILE A 188 -55.72 -7.07 1.58
C ILE A 188 -55.75 -7.37 3.08
N MET A 189 -56.94 -7.52 3.64
CA MET A 189 -57.14 -7.70 5.09
C MET A 189 -56.52 -9.01 5.61
N GLU A 190 -56.57 -10.04 4.78
CA GLU A 190 -55.98 -11.36 5.02
C GLU A 190 -54.45 -11.28 5.19
N LEU A 191 -53.81 -10.22 4.68
CA LEU A 191 -52.36 -10.01 4.70
C LEU A 191 -51.93 -8.85 5.61
N HIS A 192 -52.75 -8.48 6.60
CA HIS A 192 -52.57 -7.27 7.42
C HIS A 192 -51.22 -7.17 8.12
N LYS A 193 -50.63 -8.29 8.55
CA LYS A 193 -49.33 -8.33 9.26
C LYS A 193 -48.17 -7.73 8.45
N ALA A 194 -48.29 -7.71 7.13
CA ALA A 194 -47.28 -7.15 6.23
C ALA A 194 -47.60 -5.71 5.77
N ASN A 195 -48.61 -5.05 6.37
CA ASN A 195 -48.95 -3.66 6.02
C ASN A 195 -47.94 -2.63 6.53
N ASP A 196 -47.23 -2.95 7.62
CA ASP A 196 -46.29 -2.04 8.29
C ASP A 196 -44.93 -1.96 7.59
N TYR A 197 -44.68 -2.83 6.61
CA TYR A 197 -43.44 -2.92 5.86
C TYR A 197 -43.61 -2.47 4.40
N PRO A 198 -42.52 -2.02 3.74
CA PRO A 198 -42.51 -1.84 2.30
C PRO A 198 -42.83 -3.15 1.61
N ARG A 199 -43.79 -3.12 0.68
CA ARG A 199 -44.44 -4.33 0.18
C ARG A 199 -44.86 -4.22 -1.26
N VAL A 200 -45.03 -5.38 -1.86
CA VAL A 200 -45.70 -5.58 -3.15
C VAL A 200 -46.73 -6.69 -2.96
N THR A 201 -47.97 -6.40 -3.35
CA THR A 201 -49.10 -7.33 -3.24
C THR A 201 -49.49 -7.85 -4.61
N GLU A 202 -49.62 -9.16 -4.75
CA GLU A 202 -49.97 -9.80 -6.01
C GLU A 202 -51.03 -10.89 -5.80
N CYS A 203 -51.69 -11.27 -6.89
CA CYS A 203 -52.72 -12.28 -6.92
C CYS A 203 -52.63 -13.05 -8.22
N VAL A 204 -52.65 -14.38 -8.14
CA VAL A 204 -52.64 -15.27 -9.31
C VAL A 204 -53.77 -16.27 -9.15
N GLU A 205 -54.71 -16.34 -10.08
CA GLU A 205 -55.83 -17.27 -9.93
C GLU A 205 -55.35 -18.72 -9.83
N SER A 206 -55.96 -19.47 -8.90
CA SER A 206 -55.63 -20.88 -8.64
C SER A 206 -56.88 -21.74 -8.79
N CYS A 207 -56.67 -23.06 -8.97
CA CYS A 207 -57.75 -24.00 -9.21
C CYS A 207 -58.83 -23.96 -8.12
N GLY A 208 -60.07 -24.12 -8.58
CA GLY A 208 -61.26 -24.31 -7.77
C GLY A 208 -61.81 -25.73 -7.90
N GLY A 209 -62.79 -26.06 -7.06
CA GLY A 209 -63.52 -27.31 -7.08
C GLY A 209 -62.96 -28.41 -6.17
N PRO A 210 -63.68 -29.55 -6.08
CA PRO A 210 -63.35 -30.62 -5.14
C PRO A 210 -61.96 -31.25 -5.37
N GLY A 211 -61.44 -31.17 -6.61
CA GLY A 211 -60.09 -31.61 -6.95
C GLY A 211 -58.97 -30.72 -6.37
N CYS A 212 -59.32 -29.58 -5.78
CA CYS A 212 -58.40 -28.66 -5.10
C CYS A 212 -58.89 -28.34 -3.66
N ASP A 213 -59.54 -29.32 -3.01
CA ASP A 213 -60.07 -29.25 -1.63
C ASP A 213 -61.04 -28.08 -1.37
N ARG A 214 -61.81 -27.66 -2.37
CA ARG A 214 -62.75 -26.53 -2.28
C ARG A 214 -64.13 -26.91 -2.82
N PHE A 215 -65.19 -26.54 -2.11
CA PHE A 215 -66.57 -26.88 -2.53
C PHE A 215 -67.02 -26.16 -3.82
N TYR A 216 -66.54 -24.94 -4.06
CA TYR A 216 -66.92 -24.14 -5.22
C TYR A 216 -66.04 -24.43 -6.44
N PRO A 217 -66.62 -24.68 -7.64
CA PRO A 217 -65.87 -25.02 -8.86
C PRO A 217 -65.13 -23.84 -9.51
N SER A 218 -65.42 -22.61 -9.10
CA SER A 218 -64.74 -21.42 -9.63
C SER A 218 -63.33 -21.25 -9.04
N SER A 219 -62.40 -20.69 -9.83
CA SER A 219 -61.03 -20.39 -9.37
C SER A 219 -61.01 -19.56 -8.09
N GLY A 220 -60.12 -19.93 -7.15
CA GLY A 220 -59.86 -19.19 -5.93
C GLY A 220 -58.81 -18.10 -6.13
N CYS A 221 -58.73 -17.16 -5.18
CA CYS A 221 -57.75 -16.08 -5.18
C CYS A 221 -56.69 -16.35 -4.09
N PRO A 222 -55.53 -16.94 -4.42
CA PRO A 222 -54.37 -16.86 -3.56
C PRO A 222 -53.74 -15.47 -3.72
N PHE A 223 -53.83 -14.72 -2.63
CA PHE A 223 -53.13 -13.45 -2.48
C PHE A 223 -51.80 -13.72 -1.82
N TYR A 224 -50.76 -13.05 -2.29
CA TYR A 224 -49.49 -13.05 -1.61
C TYR A 224 -48.88 -11.66 -1.59
N ARG A 225 -47.98 -11.50 -0.64
CA ARG A 225 -47.28 -10.26 -0.43
C ARG A 225 -45.85 -10.55 -0.11
N ILE A 226 -45.00 -9.95 -0.93
CA ILE A 226 -43.57 -9.90 -0.72
C ILE A 226 -43.32 -8.58 -0.01
N PHE A 227 -42.73 -8.64 1.18
CA PHE A 227 -42.42 -7.47 1.97
C PHE A 227 -40.99 -7.51 2.47
N LEU A 228 -40.46 -6.32 2.74
CA LEU A 228 -39.06 -6.14 3.08
C LEU A 228 -38.92 -5.80 4.54
N VAL A 229 -38.21 -6.66 5.26
CA VAL A 229 -37.86 -6.44 6.66
C VAL A 229 -36.42 -5.92 6.73
N PRO A 230 -36.16 -4.78 7.38
CA PRO A 230 -34.81 -4.26 7.54
C PRO A 230 -33.97 -5.20 8.42
N ASN A 231 -32.73 -5.44 8.00
CA ASN A 231 -31.75 -6.21 8.78
C ASN A 231 -31.04 -5.35 9.83
N ASP A 232 -30.96 -4.04 9.60
CA ASP A 232 -30.33 -3.05 10.49
C ASP A 232 -31.01 -1.68 10.37
N ASP A 233 -30.56 -0.74 11.20
CA ASP A 233 -31.00 0.66 11.24
C ASP A 233 -30.19 1.61 10.35
N ALA A 234 -29.24 1.09 9.57
CA ALA A 234 -28.36 1.91 8.74
C ALA A 234 -28.98 2.22 7.36
N VAL A 235 -28.78 3.45 6.89
CA VAL A 235 -29.10 3.84 5.51
C VAL A 235 -27.85 3.69 4.67
N TYR A 236 -27.99 3.00 3.55
CA TYR A 236 -26.91 2.74 2.62
C TYR A 236 -27.02 3.65 1.40
N GLU A 237 -25.95 4.36 1.09
CA GLU A 237 -25.82 5.16 -0.11
C GLU A 237 -25.00 4.41 -1.15
N PHE A 238 -25.60 4.21 -2.32
CA PHE A 238 -24.89 3.77 -3.51
C PHE A 238 -24.45 4.98 -4.32
N PHE A 239 -23.17 5.07 -4.63
CA PHE A 239 -22.63 6.17 -5.42
C PHE A 239 -21.56 5.68 -6.38
N ARG A 240 -21.26 6.50 -7.39
CA ARG A 240 -20.12 6.34 -8.29
C ARG A 240 -19.30 7.62 -8.30
N CYS A 241 -18.09 7.56 -8.84
CA CYS A 241 -17.31 8.77 -9.07
C CYS A 241 -17.65 9.28 -10.48
N ALA A 242 -18.35 10.42 -10.58
CA ALA A 242 -18.65 11.06 -11.86
C ALA A 242 -17.35 11.47 -12.57
N ARG A 243 -16.39 11.97 -11.78
CA ARG A 243 -15.01 12.16 -12.21
C ARG A 243 -14.03 11.88 -11.10
N TRP A 244 -12.77 11.71 -11.50
CA TRP A 244 -11.63 11.63 -10.61
C TRP A 244 -10.79 12.88 -10.80
N ARG A 245 -10.61 13.67 -9.74
CA ARG A 245 -9.80 14.87 -9.78
C ARG A 245 -8.36 14.54 -9.46
N GLU A 246 -7.47 14.82 -10.39
CA GLU A 246 -6.05 14.50 -10.31
C GLU A 246 -5.28 15.57 -9.51
N ILE A 247 -4.50 15.11 -8.53
CA ILE A 247 -3.62 15.96 -7.73
C ILE A 247 -2.26 15.26 -7.62
N VAL A 248 -1.21 15.96 -8.06
CA VAL A 248 0.17 15.50 -7.87
C VAL A 248 0.81 16.29 -6.74
N TYR A 249 1.32 15.58 -5.73
CA TYR A 249 2.06 16.16 -4.63
C TYR A 249 3.56 16.12 -4.92
N LEU A 250 4.20 17.27 -4.74
CA LEU A 250 5.60 17.51 -5.01
C LEU A 250 6.30 18.11 -3.79
N GLN A 251 7.60 17.85 -3.70
CA GLN A 251 8.49 18.53 -2.77
C GLN A 251 9.64 19.14 -3.57
N MET A 252 9.80 20.45 -3.49
CA MET A 252 10.93 21.17 -4.08
C MET A 252 11.89 21.58 -2.97
N THR A 253 13.17 21.32 -3.16
CA THR A 253 14.25 21.83 -2.30
C THR A 253 15.11 22.76 -3.13
N VAL A 254 15.27 24.00 -2.69
CA VAL A 254 16.10 25.00 -3.36
C VAL A 254 17.29 25.30 -2.47
N SER A 255 18.49 25.09 -3.00
CA SER A 255 19.74 25.36 -2.32
C SER A 255 20.50 26.43 -3.10
N GLY A 256 20.78 27.56 -2.46
CA GLY A 256 21.59 28.64 -3.05
C GLY A 256 23.08 28.47 -2.72
N HIS A 257 23.84 29.54 -2.87
CA HIS A 257 25.26 29.59 -2.47
C HIS A 257 25.45 29.63 -0.94
N SER A 258 24.45 30.09 -0.17
CA SER A 258 24.42 29.97 1.29
C SER A 258 23.95 28.58 1.70
N ALA A 259 24.47 28.03 2.79
CA ALA A 259 24.15 26.69 3.28
C ALA A 259 22.68 26.47 3.73
N SER A 260 21.79 27.47 3.56
CA SER A 260 20.37 27.39 3.90
C SER A 260 19.57 26.82 2.73
N SER A 261 19.10 25.57 2.85
CA SER A 261 18.18 24.95 1.91
C SER A 261 16.72 25.26 2.28
N ASN A 262 15.93 25.78 1.34
CA ASN A 262 14.49 25.99 1.52
C ASN A 262 13.71 24.80 0.96
N VAL A 263 12.82 24.22 1.77
CA VAL A 263 11.98 23.08 1.38
C VAL A 263 10.52 23.52 1.23
N HIS A 264 9.96 23.34 0.04
CA HIS A 264 8.58 23.65 -0.30
C HIS A 264 7.81 22.37 -0.60
N LYS A 265 6.74 22.11 0.15
CA LYS A 265 5.79 21.03 -0.13
C LYS A 265 4.52 21.64 -0.71
N PHE A 266 4.09 21.14 -1.86
CA PHE A 266 2.93 21.68 -2.57
C PHE A 266 2.30 20.61 -3.45
N TYR A 267 1.14 20.92 -4.00
CA TYR A 267 0.49 20.10 -5.01
C TYR A 267 0.21 20.93 -6.25
N VAL A 268 0.11 20.24 -7.38
CA VAL A 268 -0.25 20.82 -8.67
C VAL A 268 -1.41 20.06 -9.28
N LYS A 269 -2.20 20.79 -10.08
CA LYS A 269 -3.29 20.24 -10.89
C LYS A 269 -2.91 20.39 -12.37
N PRO A 270 -3.41 19.52 -13.26
CA PRO A 270 -3.15 19.64 -14.69
C PRO A 270 -3.47 21.05 -15.20
N ASN A 271 -2.55 21.62 -15.97
CA ASN A 271 -2.66 22.94 -16.60
C ASN A 271 -2.89 24.12 -15.64
N GLN A 272 -2.58 23.96 -14.35
CA GLN A 272 -2.66 25.04 -13.36
C GLN A 272 -1.26 25.39 -12.81
N PRO A 273 -0.65 26.51 -13.27
CA PRO A 273 0.68 26.92 -12.80
C PRO A 273 0.69 27.26 -11.31
N LYS A 274 1.65 26.70 -10.57
CA LYS A 274 1.93 27.02 -9.18
C LYS A 274 3.18 27.89 -9.10
N ARG A 275 3.02 29.12 -8.59
CA ARG A 275 4.15 30.05 -8.36
C ARG A 275 4.82 29.75 -7.02
N ILE A 276 6.13 29.53 -7.06
CA ILE A 276 7.01 29.31 -5.91
C ILE A 276 8.28 30.14 -6.17
N PRO A 277 8.30 31.44 -5.79
CA PRO A 277 9.38 32.35 -6.17
C PRO A 277 10.79 31.78 -5.89
N PRO A 278 11.72 31.86 -6.86
CA PRO A 278 11.63 32.49 -8.18
C PRO A 278 10.98 31.63 -9.28
N PHE A 279 10.58 30.40 -8.98
CA PHE A 279 10.09 29.41 -9.92
C PHE A 279 8.57 29.46 -10.14
N THR A 280 8.15 28.96 -11.29
CA THR A 280 6.76 28.58 -11.57
C THR A 280 6.73 27.18 -12.13
N ILE A 281 5.93 26.30 -11.53
CA ILE A 281 5.81 24.90 -11.96
C ILE A 281 4.41 24.67 -12.51
N THR A 282 4.32 24.03 -13.66
CA THR A 282 3.05 23.63 -14.27
C THR A 282 3.10 22.15 -14.61
N LEU A 283 2.06 21.38 -14.26
CA LEU A 283 1.85 20.04 -14.78
C LEU A 283 1.22 20.15 -16.17
N SER A 284 1.99 19.92 -17.24
CA SER A 284 1.55 20.09 -18.63
C SER A 284 0.79 18.89 -19.16
N SER A 285 1.24 17.68 -18.83
CA SER A 285 0.60 16.44 -19.24
C SER A 285 0.64 15.41 -18.12
N LEU A 286 -0.42 14.61 -18.02
CA LEU A 286 -0.54 13.50 -17.08
C LEU A 286 -1.30 12.37 -17.78
N SER A 287 -0.69 11.19 -17.89
CA SER A 287 -1.36 9.98 -18.37
C SER A 287 -1.46 8.98 -17.23
N ILE A 288 -2.68 8.46 -17.01
CA ILE A 288 -2.98 7.47 -15.98
C ILE A 288 -3.25 6.14 -16.69
N PRO A 289 -2.62 5.03 -16.28
CA PRO A 289 -2.88 3.73 -16.89
C PRO A 289 -4.34 3.30 -16.69
N PRO A 290 -4.91 2.49 -17.61
CA PRO A 290 -6.24 1.93 -17.44
C PRO A 290 -6.39 1.22 -16.09
N THR A 291 -7.32 1.70 -15.27
CA THR A 291 -7.51 1.25 -13.89
C THR A 291 -8.99 0.94 -13.64
N PRO A 292 -9.45 -0.28 -13.98
CA PRO A 292 -10.87 -0.66 -13.94
C PRO A 292 -11.55 -0.46 -12.57
N PHE A 293 -10.78 -0.49 -11.47
CA PHE A 293 -11.33 -0.22 -10.13
C PHE A 293 -11.88 1.20 -9.99
N LEU A 294 -11.39 2.18 -10.77
CA LEU A 294 -11.88 3.56 -10.74
C LEU A 294 -13.31 3.69 -11.31
N SER A 295 -13.78 2.72 -12.11
CA SER A 295 -15.16 2.68 -12.61
C SER A 295 -16.11 1.88 -11.70
N SER A 296 -15.65 1.43 -10.53
CA SER A 296 -16.49 0.69 -9.59
C SER A 296 -17.59 1.58 -9.01
N ARG A 297 -18.72 0.96 -8.64
CA ARG A 297 -19.71 1.57 -7.75
C ARG A 297 -19.27 1.36 -6.30
N PHE A 298 -19.61 2.31 -5.44
CA PHE A 298 -19.31 2.27 -4.01
C PHE A 298 -20.60 2.23 -3.20
N LEU A 299 -20.47 1.69 -2.00
CA LEU A 299 -21.51 1.55 -0.99
C LEU A 299 -20.99 2.18 0.30
N THR A 300 -21.74 3.08 0.93
CA THR A 300 -21.38 3.68 2.22
C THR A 300 -22.56 3.68 3.18
N ASP A 301 -22.28 3.45 4.46
CA ASP A 301 -23.25 3.59 5.57
C ASP A 301 -23.08 4.93 6.33
N GLY A 302 -22.23 5.82 5.79
CA GLY A 302 -21.82 7.08 6.42
C GLY A 302 -20.54 6.96 7.26
N THR A 303 -20.22 5.76 7.77
CA THR A 303 -19.02 5.51 8.58
C THR A 303 -17.96 4.69 7.83
N ARG A 304 -18.41 3.75 7.00
CA ARG A 304 -17.61 2.77 6.27
C ARG A 304 -17.99 2.85 4.80
N THR A 305 -17.01 2.62 3.95
CA THR A 305 -17.22 2.54 2.50
C THR A 305 -16.64 1.24 1.98
N ALA A 306 -17.37 0.59 1.10
CA ALA A 306 -16.97 -0.60 0.38
C ALA A 306 -17.22 -0.42 -1.12
N ILE A 307 -16.59 -1.25 -1.94
CA ILE A 307 -17.05 -1.46 -3.31
C ILE A 307 -18.46 -2.06 -3.23
N ALA A 308 -19.38 -1.61 -4.07
CA ALA A 308 -20.75 -2.13 -4.11
C ALA A 308 -20.79 -3.51 -4.79
N PRO A 309 -21.76 -4.38 -4.44
CA PRO A 309 -21.88 -5.69 -5.08
C PRO A 309 -22.10 -5.56 -6.60
N LEU A 310 -21.46 -6.45 -7.36
CA LEU A 310 -21.51 -6.44 -8.83
C LEU A 310 -22.93 -6.74 -9.31
N ASN A 311 -23.44 -5.94 -10.25
CA ASN A 311 -24.78 -6.10 -10.85
C ASN A 311 -25.94 -6.23 -9.83
N TYR A 312 -25.73 -5.76 -8.61
CA TYR A 312 -26.79 -5.69 -7.61
C TYR A 312 -27.57 -4.39 -7.77
N LEU A 313 -28.89 -4.53 -7.72
CA LEU A 313 -29.84 -3.44 -7.63
C LEU A 313 -30.63 -3.66 -6.34
N PRO A 314 -30.57 -2.72 -5.39
CA PRO A 314 -31.29 -2.90 -4.15
C PRO A 314 -32.81 -2.89 -4.38
N PRO A 315 -33.57 -3.63 -3.56
CA PRO A 315 -35.01 -3.74 -3.73
C PRO A 315 -35.75 -2.48 -3.26
N LEU A 316 -35.21 -1.76 -2.28
CA LEU A 316 -35.66 -0.42 -1.92
C LEU A 316 -34.83 0.61 -2.68
N ARG A 317 -35.49 1.46 -3.47
CA ARG A 317 -34.83 2.54 -4.21
C ARG A 317 -35.38 3.87 -3.78
N CYS A 318 -34.55 4.63 -3.08
CA CYS A 318 -34.92 5.90 -2.49
C CYS A 318 -34.12 7.03 -3.17
N SER A 319 -34.79 8.16 -3.39
CA SER A 319 -34.17 9.37 -3.91
C SER A 319 -33.41 10.14 -2.83
N THR A 320 -33.90 10.12 -1.60
CA THR A 320 -33.27 10.80 -0.46
C THR A 320 -33.00 9.85 0.69
N TRP A 321 -32.13 10.30 1.60
CA TRP A 321 -31.77 9.59 2.82
C TRP A 321 -32.98 9.42 3.75
N GLU A 322 -33.84 10.45 3.89
CA GLU A 322 -35.00 10.44 4.78
C GLU A 322 -36.04 9.41 4.33
N HIS A 323 -36.28 9.32 3.02
CA HIS A 323 -37.19 8.31 2.47
C HIS A 323 -36.70 6.89 2.76
N ALA A 324 -35.37 6.66 2.66
CA ALA A 324 -34.76 5.37 2.99
C ALA A 324 -34.86 5.05 4.48
N SER A 325 -34.61 6.04 5.34
CA SER A 325 -34.72 5.91 6.79
C SER A 325 -36.13 5.53 7.22
N ASN A 326 -37.14 6.21 6.65
CA ASN A 326 -38.56 5.97 6.96
C ASN A 326 -39.19 4.82 6.16
N LEU A 327 -38.42 4.10 5.33
CA LEU A 327 -38.92 2.99 4.50
C LEU A 327 -40.09 3.37 3.58
N THR A 328 -40.13 4.61 3.07
CA THR A 328 -41.25 5.12 2.23
C THR A 328 -40.98 5.02 0.73
N CYS A 329 -40.01 4.20 0.34
CA CYS A 329 -39.47 4.16 -1.01
C CYS A 329 -40.24 3.21 -1.94
N ASN A 330 -39.99 3.36 -3.25
CA ASN A 330 -40.50 2.41 -4.21
C ASN A 330 -39.80 1.05 -4.05
N VAL A 331 -40.59 -0.02 -4.09
CA VAL A 331 -40.12 -1.40 -3.96
C VAL A 331 -40.09 -2.03 -5.35
N THR A 332 -38.91 -2.54 -5.73
CA THR A 332 -38.71 -3.33 -6.94
C THR A 332 -38.09 -4.67 -6.55
N GLU A 333 -38.89 -5.73 -6.59
CA GLU A 333 -38.48 -7.08 -6.26
C GLU A 333 -37.82 -7.82 -7.42
N ASP A 334 -36.84 -8.65 -7.11
CA ASP A 334 -36.24 -9.63 -8.02
C ASP A 334 -36.57 -11.03 -7.50
N CYS A 335 -37.86 -11.38 -7.59
CA CYS A 335 -38.44 -12.61 -7.07
C CYS A 335 -39.18 -13.37 -8.17
N LYS A 336 -39.03 -14.69 -8.18
CA LYS A 336 -39.81 -15.59 -9.03
C LYS A 336 -40.76 -16.39 -8.17
N CYS A 337 -42.05 -16.08 -8.29
CA CYS A 337 -43.10 -16.72 -7.51
C CYS A 337 -43.88 -17.72 -8.34
N SER A 338 -44.24 -18.85 -7.72
CA SER A 338 -45.09 -19.87 -8.31
C SER A 338 -46.16 -20.33 -7.31
N PRO A 339 -47.41 -20.55 -7.77
CA PRO A 339 -48.45 -21.09 -6.91
C PRO A 339 -48.23 -22.60 -6.69
N ALA A 340 -48.21 -23.02 -5.42
CA ALA A 340 -48.12 -24.40 -4.98
C ALA A 340 -49.43 -24.80 -4.25
N GLU A 341 -50.49 -25.04 -5.05
CA GLU A 341 -51.86 -25.45 -4.67
C GLU A 341 -52.56 -24.60 -3.59
N VAL A 342 -52.02 -24.57 -2.38
CA VAL A 342 -52.49 -23.83 -1.20
C VAL A 342 -51.54 -22.70 -0.80
N LYS A 343 -50.23 -22.85 -1.05
CA LYS A 343 -49.20 -21.88 -0.68
C LYS A 343 -48.54 -21.25 -1.90
N ILE A 344 -47.89 -20.11 -1.70
CA ILE A 344 -47.06 -19.49 -2.73
C ILE A 344 -45.58 -19.66 -2.36
N LEU A 345 -44.79 -20.09 -3.34
CA LEU A 345 -43.34 -20.22 -3.18
C LEU A 345 -42.66 -19.16 -4.06
N CYS A 346 -41.86 -18.31 -3.42
CA CYS A 346 -41.07 -17.30 -4.10
C CYS A 346 -39.59 -17.54 -3.87
N ASP A 347 -38.83 -17.56 -4.97
CA ASP A 347 -37.37 -17.53 -4.94
C ASP A 347 -36.91 -16.10 -5.23
N CYS A 348 -36.34 -15.45 -4.22
CA CYS A 348 -35.95 -14.05 -4.26
C CYS A 348 -34.44 -13.89 -4.15
N LYS A 349 -33.85 -13.02 -4.96
CA LYS A 349 -32.43 -12.72 -4.87
C LYS A 349 -32.17 -11.67 -3.79
N ASP A 350 -31.66 -12.09 -2.63
CA ASP A 350 -31.32 -11.21 -1.53
C ASP A 350 -29.80 -11.01 -1.39
N VAL A 351 -29.39 -9.79 -1.02
CA VAL A 351 -28.01 -9.49 -0.65
C VAL A 351 -28.03 -8.72 0.66
N ASN A 352 -27.43 -9.31 1.69
CA ASN A 352 -27.29 -8.67 2.98
C ASN A 352 -26.17 -7.60 2.94
N LEU A 353 -26.56 -6.35 2.73
CA LEU A 353 -25.64 -5.21 2.64
C LEU A 353 -24.83 -5.00 3.93
N THR A 354 -25.42 -5.31 5.08
CA THR A 354 -24.77 -5.25 6.39
C THR A 354 -23.56 -6.18 6.45
N SER A 355 -23.72 -7.42 5.98
CA SER A 355 -22.60 -8.37 5.90
C SER A 355 -21.57 -7.96 4.85
N HIS A 356 -22.03 -7.41 3.72
CA HIS A 356 -21.17 -7.05 2.60
C HIS A 356 -20.23 -5.88 2.92
N ILE A 357 -20.71 -4.84 3.59
CA ILE A 357 -19.88 -3.69 3.96
C ILE A 357 -18.83 -4.02 5.03
N LEU A 358 -19.07 -5.10 5.79
CA LEU A 358 -18.14 -5.61 6.80
C LEU A 358 -17.02 -6.47 6.20
N ASP A 359 -17.22 -7.03 5.02
CA ASP A 359 -16.22 -7.88 4.36
C ASP A 359 -14.96 -7.08 4.01
N LEU A 360 -13.83 -7.51 4.57
CA LEU A 360 -12.51 -6.93 4.35
C LEU A 360 -12.03 -7.00 2.89
N ASN A 361 -12.62 -7.85 2.06
CA ASN A 361 -12.28 -7.92 0.63
C ASN A 361 -12.91 -6.78 -0.18
N HIS A 362 -14.04 -6.26 0.28
CA HIS A 362 -14.83 -5.21 -0.39
C HIS A 362 -14.67 -3.85 0.29
N ARG A 363 -14.43 -3.84 1.60
CA ARG A 363 -14.28 -2.64 2.42
C ARG A 363 -12.97 -1.91 2.14
N LEU A 364 -13.04 -0.58 2.07
CA LEU A 364 -11.87 0.28 1.96
C LEU A 364 -11.13 0.33 3.33
N PRO A 365 -9.79 0.34 3.35
CA PRO A 365 -8.89 0.52 2.21
C PRO A 365 -8.60 -0.76 1.41
N ILE A 366 -8.63 -0.65 0.08
CA ILE A 366 -8.25 -1.75 -0.83
C ILE A 366 -6.86 -1.46 -1.37
N LEU A 367 -5.92 -2.37 -1.07
CA LEU A 367 -4.53 -2.27 -1.51
C LEU A 367 -4.31 -3.26 -2.66
N ARG A 368 -3.92 -2.74 -3.83
CA ARG A 368 -3.55 -3.52 -5.01
C ARG A 368 -2.11 -3.22 -5.41
N PRO A 369 -1.50 -4.02 -6.30
CA PRO A 369 -0.15 -3.74 -6.78
C PRO A 369 0.01 -2.35 -7.40
N ASN A 370 -0.89 -1.96 -8.29
CA ASN A 370 -0.81 -0.71 -9.06
C ASN A 370 -1.52 0.51 -8.43
N MET A 371 -2.40 0.29 -7.45
CA MET A 371 -3.17 1.37 -6.84
C MET A 371 -3.61 1.06 -5.40
N GLU A 372 -3.90 2.11 -4.63
CA GLU A 372 -4.48 2.01 -3.30
C GLU A 372 -5.74 2.86 -3.24
N LEU A 373 -6.86 2.24 -2.85
CA LEU A 373 -8.12 2.93 -2.66
C LEU A 373 -8.39 3.10 -1.17
N ARG A 374 -8.65 4.33 -0.73
CA ARG A 374 -8.85 4.66 0.68
C ARG A 374 -10.00 5.64 0.86
N THR A 375 -10.51 5.74 2.07
CA THR A 375 -11.41 6.80 2.49
C THR A 375 -10.66 7.79 3.36
N HIS A 376 -10.88 9.08 3.12
CA HIS A 376 -10.33 10.17 3.91
C HIS A 376 -11.37 11.28 3.99
N HIS A 377 -11.82 11.63 5.20
CA HIS A 377 -12.90 12.60 5.43
C HIS A 377 -14.13 12.34 4.52
N GLU A 378 -14.63 11.10 4.52
CA GLU A 378 -15.77 10.63 3.69
C GLU A 378 -15.56 10.69 2.16
N GLN A 379 -14.37 11.10 1.69
CA GLN A 379 -14.03 11.09 0.28
C GLN A 379 -13.23 9.84 -0.07
N VAL A 380 -13.59 9.21 -1.18
CA VAL A 380 -12.80 8.11 -1.75
C VAL A 380 -11.61 8.70 -2.50
N ILE A 381 -10.41 8.25 -2.14
CA ILE A 381 -9.15 8.66 -2.76
C ILE A 381 -8.45 7.43 -3.31
N SER A 382 -8.02 7.49 -4.57
CA SER A 382 -7.18 6.49 -5.18
C SER A 382 -5.76 7.02 -5.36
N ARG A 383 -4.77 6.29 -4.85
CA ARG A 383 -3.35 6.58 -5.06
C ARG A 383 -2.80 5.64 -6.12
N ILE A 384 -2.29 6.18 -7.22
CA ILE A 384 -1.67 5.40 -8.28
C ILE A 384 -0.19 5.20 -7.93
N LEU A 385 0.25 3.94 -7.84
CA LEU A 385 1.59 3.59 -7.39
C LEU A 385 2.58 3.39 -8.55
N HIS A 386 2.11 2.87 -9.68
CA HIS A 386 2.98 2.47 -10.80
C HIS A 386 2.43 2.96 -12.15
N SER A 387 3.36 3.30 -13.04
CA SER A 387 3.13 3.55 -14.46
C SER A 387 2.32 4.79 -14.90
N PRO A 388 2.00 5.83 -14.09
CA PRO A 388 1.56 7.08 -14.70
C PRO A 388 2.75 7.79 -15.35
N THR A 389 2.50 8.56 -16.40
CA THR A 389 3.50 9.44 -17.01
C THR A 389 3.10 10.88 -16.78
N ALA A 390 4.07 11.75 -16.50
CA ALA A 390 3.81 13.16 -16.26
C ALA A 390 4.94 14.02 -16.81
N GLU A 391 4.57 15.20 -17.29
CA GLU A 391 5.49 16.23 -17.74
C GLU A 391 5.25 17.51 -16.94
N PHE A 392 6.33 18.06 -16.38
CA PHE A 392 6.30 19.31 -15.65
C PHE A 392 7.10 20.37 -16.40
N ILE A 393 6.60 21.58 -16.42
CA ILE A 393 7.32 22.74 -16.94
C ILE A 393 7.76 23.58 -15.75
N LEU A 394 9.07 23.68 -15.55
CA LEU A 394 9.69 24.57 -14.56
C LEU A 394 10.18 25.84 -15.26
N LYS A 395 9.56 26.96 -14.93
CA LYS A 395 9.93 28.28 -15.48
C LYS A 395 10.62 29.13 -14.42
N THR A 396 11.68 29.83 -14.82
CA THR A 396 12.37 30.83 -14.01
C THR A 396 12.68 32.06 -14.85
N LYS A 397 12.69 33.25 -14.22
CA LYS A 397 13.00 34.50 -14.92
C LYS A 397 14.49 34.66 -15.12
N GLY A 398 14.90 35.05 -16.32
CA GLY A 398 16.31 35.19 -16.69
C GLY A 398 16.84 33.99 -17.47
N GLN A 399 18.01 34.19 -18.07
CA GLN A 399 18.70 33.21 -18.90
C GLN A 399 19.71 32.42 -18.07
N PHE A 400 19.49 31.12 -17.93
CA PHE A 400 20.36 30.20 -17.21
C PHE A 400 20.70 29.01 -18.10
N HIS A 401 21.88 28.43 -17.86
CA HIS A 401 22.23 27.12 -18.40
C HIS A 401 21.93 26.05 -17.35
N THR A 402 21.20 25.01 -17.73
CA THR A 402 20.79 23.95 -16.81
C THR A 402 21.67 22.71 -16.97
N ILE A 403 22.07 22.11 -15.85
CA ILE A 403 22.80 20.85 -15.81
C ILE A 403 22.03 19.85 -14.94
N SER A 404 21.77 18.66 -15.47
CA SER A 404 21.21 17.54 -14.71
C SER A 404 22.30 16.86 -13.89
N LEU A 405 22.02 16.57 -12.62
CA LEU A 405 22.93 15.84 -11.75
C LEU A 405 22.39 14.41 -11.54
N SER A 406 23.23 13.41 -11.78
CA SER A 406 22.94 12.01 -11.51
C SER A 406 23.89 11.44 -10.45
N SER A 407 23.39 10.48 -9.67
CA SER A 407 24.19 9.76 -8.66
C SER A 407 25.13 8.74 -9.30
N ASP A 408 26.31 8.55 -8.73
CA ASP A 408 27.21 7.43 -9.02
C ASP A 408 27.12 6.30 -7.97
N ALA A 409 26.14 6.38 -7.06
CA ALA A 409 25.97 5.41 -5.99
C ALA A 409 25.67 3.99 -6.48
N VAL A 410 26.12 3.01 -5.71
CA VAL A 410 25.88 1.59 -5.95
C VAL A 410 24.83 1.09 -4.96
N CYS A 411 23.71 0.62 -5.50
CA CYS A 411 22.64 0.03 -4.70
C CYS A 411 22.57 -1.48 -4.89
N THR A 412 22.35 -2.19 -3.79
CA THR A 412 22.29 -3.66 -3.75
C THR A 412 21.06 -4.13 -3.00
N ILE A 413 20.50 -5.24 -3.48
CA ILE A 413 19.36 -5.94 -2.88
C ILE A 413 19.71 -7.42 -2.90
N GLN A 414 19.42 -8.11 -1.80
CA GLN A 414 19.62 -9.55 -1.69
C GLN A 414 18.41 -10.32 -2.25
N ASN A 415 18.62 -11.57 -2.64
CA ASN A 415 17.54 -12.46 -3.04
C ASN A 415 16.53 -12.62 -1.90
N THR A 416 15.23 -12.61 -2.22
CA THR A 416 14.17 -12.63 -1.22
C THR A 416 13.05 -13.59 -1.59
N GLN A 417 12.30 -14.00 -0.57
CA GLN A 417 11.10 -14.80 -0.77
C GLN A 417 9.84 -13.94 -0.83
N CYS A 418 8.89 -14.33 -1.66
CA CYS A 418 7.59 -13.68 -1.73
C CYS A 418 6.48 -14.57 -1.17
N ILE A 419 5.40 -13.92 -0.72
CA ILE A 419 4.18 -14.57 -0.24
C ILE A 419 2.97 -13.88 -0.84
N GLY A 420 1.87 -14.61 -1.03
CA GLY A 420 0.65 -14.05 -1.61
C GLY A 420 -0.13 -15.11 -2.36
N CYS A 421 -0.96 -14.67 -3.29
CA CYS A 421 -1.77 -15.55 -4.11
C CYS A 421 -1.58 -15.29 -5.62
N TYR A 422 -1.88 -16.30 -6.41
CA TYR A 422 -1.94 -16.21 -7.87
C TYR A 422 -3.39 -16.08 -8.33
N ASN A 423 -3.62 -15.49 -9.51
CA ASN A 423 -4.95 -15.18 -10.06
C ASN A 423 -5.89 -14.45 -9.09
N CYS A 424 -5.33 -13.62 -8.21
CA CYS A 424 -6.08 -12.95 -7.16
C CYS A 424 -5.83 -11.45 -7.16
N ALA A 425 -6.81 -10.70 -6.67
CA ALA A 425 -6.70 -9.25 -6.63
C ALA A 425 -5.68 -8.74 -5.58
N LYS A 426 -5.40 -9.50 -4.51
CA LYS A 426 -4.36 -9.14 -3.51
C LYS A 426 -2.94 -9.26 -4.07
N GLY A 427 -2.74 -10.12 -5.06
CA GLY A 427 -1.47 -10.39 -5.71
C GLY A 427 -0.40 -10.97 -4.79
N VAL A 428 0.85 -10.77 -5.19
CA VAL A 428 2.06 -11.22 -4.53
C VAL A 428 2.70 -10.06 -3.78
N ARG A 429 3.27 -10.31 -2.60
CA ARG A 429 4.07 -9.34 -1.85
C ARG A 429 5.47 -9.87 -1.58
N ALA A 430 6.46 -9.01 -1.76
CA ALA A 430 7.86 -9.27 -1.39
C ALA A 430 8.36 -8.14 -0.50
N ASN A 431 8.97 -8.48 0.63
CA ASN A 431 9.65 -7.51 1.49
C ASN A 431 11.13 -7.54 1.13
N ILE A 432 11.64 -6.41 0.65
CA ILE A 432 13.05 -6.26 0.27
C ILE A 432 13.76 -5.30 1.22
N THR A 433 15.08 -5.43 1.30
CA THR A 433 15.95 -4.47 1.99
C THR A 433 16.96 -3.96 0.98
N CYS A 434 16.96 -2.65 0.75
CA CYS A 434 17.88 -2.00 -0.18
C CYS A 434 18.99 -1.27 0.57
N THR A 435 20.23 -1.59 0.24
CA THR A 435 21.44 -0.95 0.76
C THR A 435 22.08 -0.08 -0.31
N SER A 436 22.63 1.07 0.09
CA SER A 436 23.38 1.99 -0.80
C SER A 436 24.79 2.23 -0.28
N SER A 437 25.73 2.53 -1.18
CA SER A 437 27.08 3.02 -0.85
C SER A 437 27.07 4.41 -0.21
N THR A 438 26.03 5.21 -0.44
CA THR A 438 25.83 6.55 0.15
C THR A 438 24.74 6.53 1.23
N GLN A 439 24.57 7.63 1.95
CA GLN A 439 23.71 7.67 3.13
C GLN A 439 22.22 7.51 2.80
N ARG A 440 21.75 8.14 1.71
CA ARG A 440 20.35 8.04 1.23
C ARG A 440 20.30 8.15 -0.28
N GLU A 441 19.67 7.18 -0.92
CA GLU A 441 19.41 7.16 -2.38
C GLU A 441 18.00 6.68 -2.68
N THR A 442 17.57 6.96 -3.89
CA THR A 442 16.37 6.38 -4.48
C THR A 442 16.79 5.40 -5.56
N ALA A 443 16.42 4.12 -5.43
CA ALA A 443 16.76 3.10 -6.41
C ALA A 443 15.56 2.67 -7.26
N GLU A 444 15.83 2.47 -8.54
CA GLU A 444 14.96 1.91 -9.55
C GLU A 444 15.10 0.40 -9.56
N ILE A 445 13.99 -0.31 -9.41
CA ILE A 445 13.92 -1.76 -9.54
C ILE A 445 13.11 -2.09 -10.78
N ARG A 446 13.65 -2.96 -11.63
CA ARG A 446 12.96 -3.49 -12.82
C ARG A 446 12.88 -5.01 -12.71
N CYS A 447 11.67 -5.55 -12.82
CA CYS A 447 11.39 -6.98 -12.78
C CYS A 447 10.53 -7.35 -14.01
N GLY A 448 11.17 -7.69 -15.12
CA GLY A 448 10.47 -7.87 -16.40
C GLY A 448 9.76 -6.60 -16.86
N ASN A 449 8.42 -6.62 -16.88
CA ASN A 449 7.57 -5.49 -17.28
C ASN A 449 7.15 -4.59 -16.11
N GLU A 450 7.42 -4.99 -14.87
CA GLU A 450 7.08 -4.21 -13.68
C GLU A 450 8.28 -3.38 -13.21
N ALA A 451 7.99 -2.16 -12.74
CA ALA A 451 9.00 -1.19 -12.36
C ALA A 451 8.61 -0.51 -11.04
N PHE A 452 9.56 -0.42 -10.12
CA PHE A 452 9.36 0.09 -8.76
C PHE A 452 10.46 1.07 -8.38
N THR A 453 10.17 1.90 -7.39
CA THR A 453 11.13 2.85 -6.84
C THR A 453 11.11 2.78 -5.34
N VAL A 454 12.28 2.58 -4.75
CA VAL A 454 12.42 2.34 -3.31
C VAL A 454 13.54 3.19 -2.71
N PRO A 455 13.39 3.66 -1.46
CA PRO A 455 14.47 4.28 -0.74
C PRO A 455 15.54 3.24 -0.38
N CYS A 456 16.80 3.64 -0.45
CA CYS A 456 17.97 2.87 -0.05
C CYS A 456 18.83 3.70 0.91
N SER A 457 19.48 3.05 1.86
CA SER A 457 20.38 3.71 2.81
C SER A 457 21.58 2.83 3.10
N SER A 458 22.65 3.41 3.65
CA SER A 458 23.83 2.65 4.06
C SER A 458 23.55 1.62 5.17
N GLN A 459 22.49 1.82 5.95
CA GLN A 459 22.03 0.88 6.99
C GLN A 459 21.03 -0.17 6.47
N GLY A 460 20.51 -0.01 5.25
CA GLY A 460 19.45 -0.83 4.70
C GLY A 460 18.06 -0.25 4.98
N SER A 461 17.28 -0.07 3.92
CA SER A 461 15.91 0.43 3.98
C SER A 461 14.92 -0.64 3.54
N GLN A 462 13.90 -0.92 4.37
CA GLN A 462 12.87 -1.91 4.03
C GLN A 462 11.79 -1.32 3.12
N SER A 463 11.42 -2.07 2.08
CA SER A 463 10.35 -1.71 1.16
C SER A 463 9.50 -2.93 0.81
N LYS A 464 8.22 -2.69 0.49
CA LYS A 464 7.26 -3.73 0.10
C LYS A 464 6.95 -3.60 -1.38
N LEU A 465 7.32 -4.61 -2.15
CA LEU A 465 6.97 -4.73 -3.55
C LEU A 465 5.71 -5.56 -3.71
N ARG A 466 4.85 -5.21 -4.66
CA ARG A 466 3.62 -5.93 -4.96
C ARG A 466 3.57 -6.27 -6.44
N PHE A 467 3.29 -7.52 -6.76
CA PHE A 467 3.26 -8.04 -8.13
C PHE A 467 1.92 -8.70 -8.42
N VAL A 468 1.61 -8.88 -9.70
CA VAL A 468 0.53 -9.76 -10.15
C VAL A 468 1.14 -11.05 -10.70
N SER A 469 0.55 -12.20 -10.36
CA SER A 469 0.96 -13.49 -10.90
C SER A 469 -0.26 -14.33 -11.27
N SER A 470 -0.16 -15.07 -12.37
CA SER A 470 -1.14 -16.07 -12.78
C SER A 470 -0.71 -17.51 -12.48
N LYS A 471 0.50 -17.71 -11.94
CA LYS A 471 1.10 -19.02 -11.66
C LYS A 471 1.37 -19.19 -10.18
N ALA A 472 1.19 -20.41 -9.68
CA ALA A 472 1.46 -20.76 -8.28
C ALA A 472 2.95 -20.66 -7.91
N TRP A 473 3.85 -21.11 -8.80
CA TRP A 473 5.27 -20.85 -8.62
C TRP A 473 5.63 -19.46 -9.17
N PHE A 474 6.06 -18.56 -8.29
CA PHE A 474 6.49 -17.22 -8.63
C PHE A 474 8.01 -17.14 -8.70
N HIS A 475 8.49 -16.63 -9.81
CA HIS A 475 9.91 -16.35 -10.03
C HIS A 475 10.04 -15.05 -10.82
N ALA A 476 10.70 -14.06 -10.23
CA ALA A 476 11.00 -12.78 -10.87
C ALA A 476 12.51 -12.50 -10.79
N ASN A 477 13.13 -12.35 -11.96
CA ASN A 477 14.48 -11.85 -12.07
C ASN A 477 14.42 -10.32 -12.15
N CYS A 478 15.04 -9.66 -11.19
CA CYS A 478 14.98 -8.24 -10.99
C CYS A 478 16.37 -7.60 -11.08
N SER A 479 16.42 -6.33 -11.47
CA SER A 479 17.62 -5.51 -11.41
C SER A 479 17.36 -4.23 -10.62
N VAL A 480 18.30 -3.84 -9.77
CA VAL A 480 18.28 -2.57 -9.03
C VAL A 480 19.37 -1.63 -9.53
N GLN A 481 19.04 -0.34 -9.62
CA GLN A 481 19.93 0.71 -10.10
C GLN A 481 19.60 2.04 -9.38
N CYS A 482 20.58 2.73 -8.80
CA CYS A 482 20.41 4.10 -8.28
C CYS A 482 21.40 5.10 -8.89
N GLY A 483 22.49 4.60 -9.49
CA GLY A 483 23.41 5.36 -10.31
C GLY A 483 23.71 4.64 -11.63
N SER A 484 24.98 4.58 -12.02
CA SER A 484 25.43 3.89 -13.24
C SER A 484 25.51 2.35 -13.08
N ALA A 485 25.76 1.87 -11.86
CA ALA A 485 25.89 0.44 -11.58
C ALA A 485 24.53 -0.26 -11.45
N ARG A 486 24.41 -1.44 -12.06
CA ARG A 486 23.22 -2.30 -12.00
C ARG A 486 23.54 -3.61 -11.29
N HIS A 487 22.71 -3.98 -10.33
CA HIS A 487 22.83 -5.23 -9.57
C HIS A 487 21.59 -6.11 -9.80
N HIS A 488 21.78 -7.42 -9.96
CA HIS A 488 20.70 -8.38 -10.20
C HIS A 488 20.35 -9.17 -8.94
N PHE A 489 19.07 -9.48 -8.76
CA PHE A 489 18.57 -10.29 -7.66
C PHE A 489 17.30 -11.02 -8.06
N GLU A 490 16.97 -12.07 -7.32
CA GLU A 490 15.82 -12.93 -7.59
C GLU A 490 14.80 -12.87 -6.46
N ILE A 491 13.52 -12.90 -6.85
CA ILE A 491 12.38 -13.07 -5.95
C ILE A 491 11.69 -14.37 -6.29
N VAL A 492 11.62 -15.29 -5.32
CA VAL A 492 11.04 -16.62 -5.49
C VAL A 492 9.99 -16.93 -4.43
N GLY A 493 8.96 -17.71 -4.77
CA GLY A 493 8.02 -18.19 -3.77
C GLY A 493 6.92 -19.08 -4.35
N ILE A 494 6.22 -19.78 -3.47
CA ILE A 494 5.04 -20.57 -3.81
C ILE A 494 3.81 -19.81 -3.29
N LEU A 495 2.92 -19.46 -4.20
CA LEU A 495 1.72 -18.68 -3.94
C LEU A 495 0.53 -19.57 -3.64
N SER A 496 -0.31 -19.14 -2.71
CA SER A 496 -1.55 -19.83 -2.39
C SER A 496 -2.63 -19.53 -3.42
N MET A 497 -3.61 -20.43 -3.53
CA MET A 497 -4.84 -20.14 -4.26
C MET A 497 -5.67 -19.09 -3.52
N SER A 498 -6.48 -18.30 -4.24
CA SER A 498 -7.39 -17.35 -3.59
C SER A 498 -8.48 -18.07 -2.79
N SER A 499 -8.94 -17.49 -1.67
CA SER A 499 -9.97 -18.10 -0.82
C SER A 499 -11.32 -18.24 -1.53
N GLU A 500 -11.66 -17.31 -2.41
CA GLU A 500 -12.89 -17.30 -3.20
C GLU A 500 -12.90 -18.43 -4.24
N GLU A 501 -11.75 -18.66 -4.90
CA GLU A 501 -11.60 -19.77 -5.84
C GLU A 501 -11.48 -21.12 -5.12
N LEU A 502 -10.92 -21.13 -3.92
CA LEU A 502 -10.92 -22.31 -3.05
C LEU A 502 -12.35 -22.69 -2.64
N GLU A 503 -13.19 -21.71 -2.26
CA GLU A 503 -14.59 -21.94 -1.90
C GLU A 503 -15.40 -22.46 -3.10
N GLU A 504 -15.21 -21.89 -4.28
CA GLU A 504 -15.83 -22.39 -5.52
C GLU A 504 -15.36 -23.79 -5.92
N ARG A 505 -14.08 -24.11 -5.70
CA ARG A 505 -13.58 -25.47 -5.87
C ARG A 505 -14.18 -26.42 -4.85
N LEU A 506 -14.30 -26.00 -3.59
CA LEU A 506 -14.90 -26.79 -2.53
C LEU A 506 -16.38 -27.05 -2.82
N LYS A 507 -17.13 -26.02 -3.27
CA LYS A 507 -18.52 -26.15 -3.72
C LYS A 507 -18.64 -27.12 -4.89
N ARG A 508 -17.77 -27.02 -5.91
CA ARG A 508 -17.75 -27.96 -7.03
C ARG A 508 -17.41 -29.40 -6.61
N GLU A 509 -16.48 -29.59 -5.68
CA GLU A 509 -16.20 -30.91 -5.12
C GLU A 509 -17.35 -31.46 -4.29
N LEU A 510 -17.99 -30.62 -3.46
CA LEU A 510 -19.19 -30.97 -2.71
C LEU A 510 -20.32 -31.36 -3.66
N LEU A 511 -20.59 -30.57 -4.70
CA LEU A 511 -21.59 -30.89 -5.72
C LEU A 511 -21.24 -32.17 -6.50
N ARG A 512 -19.96 -32.44 -6.78
CA ARG A 512 -19.51 -33.72 -7.36
C ARG A 512 -19.75 -34.89 -6.41
N LYS A 513 -19.45 -34.74 -5.12
CA LYS A 513 -19.69 -35.79 -4.11
C LYS A 513 -21.18 -36.01 -3.89
N ILE A 514 -21.98 -34.95 -3.83
CA ILE A 514 -23.44 -35.01 -3.73
C ILE A 514 -24.02 -35.70 -4.96
N SER A 515 -23.63 -35.31 -6.18
CA SER A 515 -24.11 -35.98 -7.40
C SER A 515 -23.64 -37.43 -7.52
N PHE A 516 -22.50 -37.80 -6.94
CA PHE A 516 -22.08 -39.21 -6.80
C PHE A 516 -22.96 -39.96 -5.79
N VAL A 517 -23.31 -39.35 -4.66
CA VAL A 517 -24.26 -39.90 -3.68
C VAL A 517 -25.67 -40.03 -4.27
N GLU A 518 -26.13 -39.05 -5.04
CA GLU A 518 -27.42 -39.08 -5.74
C GLU A 518 -27.43 -40.12 -6.86
N ARG A 519 -26.35 -40.27 -7.63
CA ARG A 519 -26.23 -41.36 -8.63
C ARG A 519 -26.10 -42.75 -8.00
N SER A 520 -25.63 -42.84 -6.76
CA SER A 520 -25.58 -44.11 -6.02
C SER A 520 -26.88 -44.45 -5.29
N THR A 521 -27.97 -43.72 -5.58
CA THR A 521 -29.33 -44.13 -5.18
C THR A 521 -29.86 -45.29 -6.02
N ALA A 522 -29.25 -46.47 -5.85
CA ALA A 522 -30.10 -47.65 -5.73
C ALA A 522 -30.90 -47.44 -4.44
N ARG A 523 -32.12 -46.88 -4.54
CA ARG A 523 -33.07 -46.88 -3.42
C ARG A 523 -33.14 -48.33 -2.93
N PRO A 524 -32.74 -48.64 -1.68
CA PRO A 524 -32.93 -49.99 -1.17
C PRO A 524 -34.43 -50.25 -1.23
N THR A 525 -34.81 -51.27 -2.00
CA THR A 525 -36.21 -51.69 -2.10
C THR A 525 -36.69 -52.07 -0.71
N GLU A 526 -37.95 -51.80 -0.40
CA GLU A 526 -38.62 -52.16 0.86
C GLU A 526 -38.24 -53.56 1.40
N PRO A 527 -38.11 -54.63 0.57
CA PRO A 527 -37.59 -55.92 1.02
C PRO A 527 -36.17 -55.87 1.63
N VAL A 528 -35.26 -55.05 1.10
CA VAL A 528 -33.88 -54.90 1.62
C VAL A 528 -33.89 -54.18 2.98
N ILE A 529 -34.81 -53.23 3.17
CA ILE A 529 -34.99 -52.53 4.44
C ILE A 529 -35.59 -53.49 5.49
N GLN A 530 -36.61 -54.27 5.12
CA GLN A 530 -37.20 -55.27 6.02
C GLN A 530 -36.21 -56.38 6.40
N GLN A 531 -35.36 -56.82 5.47
CA GLN A 531 -34.34 -57.84 5.73
C GLN A 531 -33.26 -57.33 6.70
N ARG A 532 -32.85 -56.06 6.59
CA ARG A 532 -31.94 -55.44 7.56
C ARG A 532 -32.59 -55.23 8.92
N LEU A 533 -33.85 -54.82 8.98
CA LEU A 533 -34.59 -54.69 10.24
C LEU A 533 -34.75 -56.03 10.97
N ARG A 534 -34.99 -57.14 10.25
CA ARG A 534 -35.00 -58.49 10.85
C ARG A 534 -33.61 -58.90 11.36
N PHE A 535 -32.56 -58.65 10.57
CA PHE A 535 -31.18 -58.98 10.95
C PHE A 535 -30.70 -58.25 12.22
N TYR A 536 -31.13 -57.01 12.44
CA TYR A 536 -30.82 -56.26 13.66
C TYR A 536 -31.80 -56.51 14.81
N GLY A 537 -33.04 -56.93 14.52
CA GLY A 537 -34.03 -57.32 15.53
C GLY A 537 -33.67 -58.62 16.27
N GLU A 538 -33.10 -59.61 15.58
CA GLU A 538 -32.70 -60.90 16.17
C GLU A 538 -31.38 -60.85 16.97
N LYS A 539 -30.66 -59.73 16.97
CA LYS A 539 -29.44 -59.54 17.79
C LYS A 539 -29.68 -58.77 19.10
N CYS A 540 -30.92 -58.37 19.37
CA CYS A 540 -31.31 -57.72 20.62
C CYS A 540 -32.26 -58.57 21.47
N HIS A 541 -32.13 -59.90 21.39
CA HIS A 541 -32.64 -60.83 22.40
C HIS A 541 -31.65 -61.96 22.65
#